data_AF-A0A9E4U6S0-F1
#
_entry.id   AF-A0A9E4U6S0-F1
#
_cell.length_a   1.000
_cell.length_b   1.000
_cell.length_c   1.000
_cell.angle_alpha   90.00
_cell.angle_beta   90.00
_cell.angle_gamma   90.00
#
_symmetry.space_group_name_H-M   'P 1'
#
loop_
_entity.id
_entity.type
_entity.pdbx_description
1 polymer ?
#
loop_
_entity_poly.entity_id
_entity_poly.type
_entity_poly.pdbx_seq_one_letter_code
_entity_poly.pdbx_strand_id
1 'polypeptide(L)'
;MKLVRAKVTNFKSIDDSGWVDIDDVTSMVGKNESGKTAFLGALKRLNPVDGLDKFDLKDYPRKGYVRYKRTHKDNPAIALTAELQLSDKELEEIETDLGKNVLKSTLVTVSKDYDNKFLWDIEVDESAIVQHILGSAGLPPEIQQHAESAQNCGELAAKLESL
;
A
#
# COMPACT_ATOMS: atom_id res chain seq x y z
N MET A 1 2.52 -6.55 -10.87
CA MET A 1 1.46 -5.59 -10.49
C MET A 1 1.12 -4.68 -11.65
N LYS A 2 -0.14 -4.25 -11.76
CA LYS A 2 -0.63 -3.27 -12.74
C LYS A 2 -1.31 -2.11 -12.02
N LEU A 3 -1.04 -0.87 -12.41
CA LEU A 3 -1.72 0.31 -11.87
C LEU A 3 -3.15 0.39 -12.40
N VAL A 4 -4.13 0.51 -11.49
CA VAL A 4 -5.57 0.56 -11.84
C VAL A 4 -6.12 1.95 -11.67
N ARG A 5 -5.80 2.63 -10.56
CA ARG A 5 -6.18 4.01 -10.33
C ARG A 5 -5.24 4.70 -9.36
N ALA A 6 -5.22 6.02 -9.41
CA ALA A 6 -4.41 6.82 -8.51
C ALA A 6 -5.15 8.07 -8.06
N LYS A 7 -4.83 8.51 -6.84
CA LYS A 7 -5.32 9.72 -6.21
C LYS A 7 -4.12 10.54 -5.75
N VAL A 8 -4.01 11.77 -6.22
CA VAL A 8 -2.98 12.73 -5.82
C VAL A 8 -3.61 13.76 -4.90
N THR A 9 -2.99 13.98 -3.74
CA THR A 9 -3.45 14.98 -2.78
C THR A 9 -2.31 15.89 -2.36
N ASN A 10 -2.65 17.16 -2.15
CA ASN A 10 -1.73 18.18 -1.72
C ASN A 10 -0.39 18.21 -2.49
N PHE A 11 -0.41 18.19 -3.82
CA PHE A 11 0.79 18.20 -4.66
C PHE A 11 0.73 19.27 -5.75
N LYS A 12 1.64 20.24 -5.69
CA LYS A 12 1.79 21.38 -6.59
C LYS A 12 0.50 22.17 -6.74
N SER A 13 -0.18 22.02 -7.87
CA SER A 13 -1.46 22.68 -8.18
C SER A 13 -2.67 21.84 -7.81
N ILE A 14 -2.49 20.63 -7.25
CA ILE A 14 -3.55 19.69 -6.89
C ILE A 14 -3.75 19.74 -5.38
N ASP A 15 -4.96 20.12 -4.95
CA ASP A 15 -5.39 19.94 -3.56
C ASP A 15 -5.89 18.50 -3.35
N ASP A 16 -6.80 18.04 -4.21
CA ASP A 16 -7.27 16.65 -4.29
C ASP A 16 -7.70 16.37 -5.75
N SER A 17 -7.15 15.34 -6.39
CA SER A 17 -7.54 14.95 -7.75
C SER A 17 -8.82 14.10 -7.81
N GLY A 18 -9.28 13.58 -6.67
CA GLY A 18 -10.13 12.40 -6.64
C GLY A 18 -9.39 11.17 -7.16
N TRP A 19 -10.09 10.05 -7.26
CA TRP A 19 -9.58 8.87 -7.95
C TRP A 19 -9.63 9.09 -9.46
N VAL A 20 -8.52 8.77 -10.11
CA VAL A 20 -8.38 8.77 -11.58
C VAL A 20 -8.08 7.34 -12.00
N ASP A 21 -9.00 6.75 -12.75
CA ASP A 21 -8.83 5.42 -13.32
C ASP A 21 -7.80 5.44 -14.46
N ILE A 22 -7.01 4.37 -14.55
CA ILE A 22 -5.86 4.25 -15.43
C ILE A 22 -6.01 2.93 -16.20
N ASP A 23 -6.23 3.06 -17.50
CA ASP A 23 -6.20 1.97 -18.47
C ASP A 23 -4.84 1.90 -19.19
N ASP A 24 -4.65 0.85 -19.99
CA ASP A 24 -3.46 0.61 -20.81
C ASP A 24 -3.08 1.83 -21.68
N VAL A 25 -4.09 2.56 -22.16
CA VAL A 25 -3.93 3.84 -22.84
C VAL A 25 -4.84 4.87 -22.20
N THR A 26 -4.26 5.74 -21.38
CA THR A 26 -4.99 6.81 -20.70
C THR A 26 -4.55 8.17 -21.24
N SER A 27 -5.50 8.98 -21.71
CA SER A 27 -5.24 10.35 -22.20
C SER A 27 -5.70 11.40 -21.21
N MET A 28 -4.79 12.26 -20.76
CA MET A 28 -5.13 13.40 -19.90
C MET A 28 -5.33 14.67 -20.74
N VAL A 29 -6.56 15.18 -20.79
CA VAL A 29 -6.93 16.41 -21.50
C VAL A 29 -7.46 17.48 -20.55
N GLY A 30 -7.25 18.75 -20.89
CA GLY A 30 -7.72 19.87 -20.08
C GLY A 30 -6.92 21.14 -20.33
N LYS A 31 -7.39 22.27 -19.80
CA LYS A 31 -6.72 23.58 -19.94
C LYS A 31 -5.31 23.59 -19.35
N ASN A 32 -4.51 24.59 -19.70
CA ASN A 32 -3.23 24.82 -19.02
C ASN A 32 -3.46 24.96 -17.50
N GLU A 33 -2.49 24.50 -16.71
CA GLU A 33 -2.51 24.58 -15.24
C GLU A 33 -3.60 23.76 -14.52
N SER A 34 -4.39 22.96 -15.24
CA SER A 34 -5.38 22.03 -14.66
C SER A 34 -4.81 20.87 -13.83
N GLY A 35 -3.48 20.79 -13.67
CA GLY A 35 -2.83 19.78 -12.82
C GLY A 35 -2.39 18.49 -13.54
N LYS A 36 -2.59 18.32 -14.85
CA LYS A 36 -2.15 17.11 -15.59
C LYS A 36 -0.67 16.75 -15.38
N THR A 37 0.22 17.73 -15.58
CA THR A 37 1.67 17.54 -15.38
C THR A 37 2.02 17.30 -13.90
N ALA A 38 1.26 17.91 -12.98
CA ALA A 38 1.43 17.66 -11.55
C ALA A 38 1.01 16.22 -11.19
N PHE A 39 -0.11 15.74 -11.72
CA PHE A 39 -0.59 14.38 -11.49
C PHE A 39 0.42 13.34 -11.98
N LEU A 40 0.89 13.45 -13.23
CA LEU A 40 1.91 12.56 -13.78
C LEU A 40 3.24 12.66 -13.00
N GLY A 41 3.60 13.85 -12.54
CA GLY A 41 4.78 14.07 -11.72
C GLY A 41 4.69 13.40 -10.34
N ALA A 42 3.52 13.39 -9.71
CA ALA A 42 3.28 12.63 -8.48
C ALA A 42 3.33 11.13 -8.76
N LEU A 43 2.68 10.67 -9.82
CA LEU A 43 2.67 9.25 -10.18
C LEU A 43 4.07 8.70 -10.47
N LYS A 44 4.93 9.48 -11.16
CA LYS A 44 6.34 9.14 -11.38
C LYS A 44 7.10 8.88 -10.06
N ARG A 45 6.76 9.60 -8.99
CA ARG A 45 7.40 9.46 -7.67
C ARG A 45 6.95 8.21 -6.92
N LEU A 46 5.89 7.52 -7.37
CA LEU A 46 5.51 6.22 -6.80
C LEU A 46 6.65 5.22 -6.97
N ASN A 47 7.14 5.06 -8.20
CA ASN A 47 8.23 4.16 -8.56
C ASN A 47 9.12 4.83 -9.65
N PRO A 48 10.04 5.71 -9.25
CA PRO A 48 10.85 6.46 -10.20
C PRO A 48 11.90 5.58 -10.88
N VAL A 49 12.05 5.72 -12.20
CA VAL A 49 13.03 4.94 -13.00
C VAL A 49 14.47 5.16 -12.53
N ASP A 50 14.79 6.38 -12.09
CA ASP A 50 16.12 6.75 -11.56
C ASP A 50 16.29 6.42 -10.07
N GLY A 51 15.23 6.01 -9.37
CA GLY A 51 15.24 5.78 -7.92
C GLY A 51 15.38 7.06 -7.07
N LEU A 52 15.53 8.24 -7.68
CA LEU A 52 15.88 9.49 -7.01
C LEU A 52 14.69 10.43 -6.84
N ASP A 53 13.69 10.33 -7.71
CA ASP A 53 12.54 11.24 -7.69
C ASP A 53 11.65 11.01 -6.45
N LYS A 54 11.64 11.99 -5.55
CA LYS A 54 10.97 11.95 -4.25
C LYS A 54 10.04 13.14 -4.07
N PHE A 55 9.10 13.01 -3.14
CA PHE A 55 8.30 14.14 -2.67
C PHE A 55 9.18 15.05 -1.80
N ASP A 56 9.24 16.33 -2.15
CA ASP A 56 9.89 17.37 -1.34
C ASP A 56 8.83 18.28 -0.72
N LEU A 57 9.06 18.82 0.47
CA LEU A 57 8.12 19.75 1.10
C LEU A 57 7.72 20.94 0.19
N LYS A 58 8.61 21.39 -0.69
CA LYS A 58 8.35 22.47 -1.67
C LYS A 58 7.36 22.07 -2.76
N ASP A 59 7.13 20.78 -2.96
CA ASP A 59 6.08 20.28 -3.84
C ASP A 59 4.68 20.46 -3.23
N TYR A 60 4.55 20.71 -1.92
CA TYR A 60 3.24 20.94 -1.29
C TYR A 60 2.61 22.28 -1.76
N PRO A 61 1.29 22.35 -1.98
CA PRO A 61 0.58 23.56 -2.41
C PRO A 61 0.92 24.79 -1.56
N ARG A 62 1.25 25.89 -2.23
CA ARG A 62 1.73 27.12 -1.57
C ARG A 62 0.74 27.70 -0.58
N LYS A 63 -0.57 27.54 -0.84
CA LYS A 63 -1.66 27.98 0.04
C LYS A 63 -1.60 27.35 1.44
N GLY A 64 -1.17 26.09 1.54
CA GLY A 64 -1.10 25.34 2.81
C GLY A 64 0.32 25.12 3.36
N TYR A 65 1.35 25.40 2.55
CA TYR A 65 2.75 25.07 2.83
C TYR A 65 3.23 25.53 4.21
N VAL A 66 2.99 26.78 4.61
CA VAL A 66 3.49 27.32 5.88
C VAL A 66 2.90 26.57 7.09
N ARG A 67 1.61 26.23 7.02
CA ARG A 67 0.94 25.45 8.08
C ARG A 67 1.46 24.02 8.09
N TYR A 68 1.48 23.38 6.93
CA TYR A 68 1.93 21.99 6.79
C TYR A 68 3.37 21.79 7.23
N LYS A 69 4.28 22.71 6.87
CA LYS A 69 5.69 22.65 7.29
C LYS A 69 5.87 22.57 8.80
N ARG A 70 4.95 23.14 9.59
CA ARG A 70 5.00 23.09 11.06
C ARG A 70 4.55 21.74 11.62
N THR A 71 3.69 21.01 10.92
CA THR A 71 3.10 19.73 11.39
C THR A 71 3.70 18.50 10.72
N HIS A 72 4.42 18.68 9.61
CA HIS A 72 4.95 17.58 8.78
C HIS A 72 5.77 16.55 9.56
N LYS A 73 6.56 16.99 10.55
CA LYS A 73 7.39 16.06 11.35
C LYS A 73 6.56 15.05 12.14
N ASP A 74 5.38 15.46 12.60
CA ASP A 74 4.52 14.63 13.44
C ASP A 74 3.44 13.92 12.60
N ASN A 75 3.03 14.54 11.49
CA ASN A 75 1.99 14.05 10.60
C ASN A 75 2.35 14.37 9.13
N PRO A 76 3.21 13.57 8.49
CA PRO A 76 3.51 13.72 7.08
C PRO A 76 2.26 13.43 6.25
N ALA A 77 1.89 14.36 5.38
CA ALA A 77 0.72 14.21 4.53
C ALA A 77 0.98 13.12 3.48
N ILE A 78 -0.08 12.40 3.11
CA ILE A 78 -0.08 11.54 1.92
C ILE A 78 -0.06 12.46 0.69
N ALA A 79 0.83 12.17 -0.26
CA ALA A 79 0.94 12.91 -1.52
C ALA A 79 0.27 12.14 -2.67
N LEU A 80 0.34 10.82 -2.62
CA LEU A 80 -0.16 9.91 -3.63
C LEU A 80 -0.70 8.64 -2.97
N THR A 81 -1.86 8.19 -3.41
CA THR A 81 -2.40 6.85 -3.18
C THR A 81 -2.64 6.19 -4.53
N ALA A 82 -2.32 4.92 -4.67
CA ALA A 82 -2.54 4.14 -5.87
C ALA A 82 -3.13 2.77 -5.51
N GLU A 83 -4.02 2.29 -6.37
CA GLU A 83 -4.46 0.90 -6.33
C GLU A 83 -3.77 0.11 -7.43
N LEU A 84 -3.20 -1.01 -7.02
CA LEU A 84 -2.45 -1.91 -7.86
C LEU A 84 -3.15 -3.26 -7.89
N GLN A 85 -3.33 -3.79 -9.09
CA GLN A 85 -3.77 -5.15 -9.32
C GLN A 85 -2.55 -6.09 -9.28
N LEU A 86 -2.58 -7.07 -8.38
CA LEU A 86 -1.61 -8.17 -8.38
C LEU A 86 -1.82 -9.04 -9.63
N SER A 87 -0.71 -9.54 -10.19
CA SER A 87 -0.75 -10.55 -11.25
C SER A 87 -0.92 -11.95 -10.66
N ASP A 88 -1.42 -12.88 -11.47
CA ASP A 88 -1.60 -14.29 -11.04
C ASP A 88 -0.30 -14.90 -10.51
N LYS A 89 0.83 -14.59 -11.16
CA LYS A 89 2.15 -15.04 -10.72
C LYS A 89 2.54 -14.51 -9.33
N GLU A 90 2.29 -13.22 -9.06
CA GLU A 90 2.57 -12.64 -7.74
C GLU A 90 1.64 -13.21 -6.67
N LEU A 91 0.38 -13.48 -7.02
CA LEU A 91 -0.56 -14.14 -6.12
C LEU A 91 -0.10 -15.57 -5.79
N GLU A 92 0.32 -16.34 -6.78
CA GLU A 92 0.86 -17.70 -6.59
C GLU A 92 2.11 -17.71 -5.71
N GLU A 93 3.03 -16.74 -5.89
CA GLU A 93 4.22 -16.59 -5.05
C GLU A 93 3.82 -16.31 -3.59
N ILE A 94 2.87 -15.39 -3.36
CA ILE A 94 2.36 -15.07 -2.01
C ILE A 94 1.67 -16.29 -1.38
N GLU A 95 0.83 -17.00 -2.14
CA GLU A 95 0.11 -18.17 -1.64
C GLU A 95 1.03 -19.36 -1.34
N THR A 96 2.16 -19.46 -2.04
CA THR A 96 3.18 -20.49 -1.78
C THR A 96 3.86 -20.25 -0.44
N ASP A 97 4.15 -18.99 -0.12
CA ASP A 97 4.89 -18.62 1.09
C ASP A 97 4.00 -18.49 2.33
N LEU A 98 2.76 -18.01 2.17
CA LEU A 98 1.87 -17.68 3.29
C LEU A 98 0.64 -18.60 3.39
N GLY A 99 0.34 -19.37 2.34
CA GLY A 99 -0.86 -20.20 2.25
C GLY A 99 -1.90 -19.69 1.26
N LYS A 100 -2.79 -20.58 0.84
CA LYS A 100 -3.85 -20.26 -0.12
C LYS A 100 -4.91 -19.33 0.46
N ASN A 101 -5.48 -18.46 -0.36
CA ASN A 101 -6.53 -17.51 0.01
C ASN A 101 -6.16 -16.53 1.14
N VAL A 102 -4.87 -16.27 1.35
CA VAL A 102 -4.39 -15.32 2.37
C VAL A 102 -4.78 -13.89 2.03
N LEU A 103 -4.86 -13.53 0.75
CA LEU A 103 -5.32 -12.22 0.31
C LEU A 103 -6.81 -12.28 0.00
N LYS A 104 -7.61 -11.40 0.63
CA LYS A 104 -9.06 -11.30 0.37
C LYS A 104 -9.38 -10.61 -0.94
N SER A 105 -8.42 -9.84 -1.46
CA SER A 105 -8.52 -9.10 -2.70
C SER A 105 -7.19 -9.14 -3.43
N THR A 106 -7.25 -9.16 -4.75
CA THR A 106 -6.08 -9.03 -5.62
C THR A 106 -5.75 -7.55 -5.92
N LEU A 107 -6.57 -6.62 -5.44
CA LEU A 107 -6.28 -5.19 -5.42
C LEU A 107 -5.61 -4.82 -4.09
N VAL A 108 -4.44 -4.20 -4.19
CA VAL A 108 -3.70 -3.67 -3.04
C VAL A 108 -3.59 -2.15 -3.14
N THR A 109 -3.74 -1.47 -2.01
CA THR A 109 -3.63 -0.01 -1.95
C THR A 109 -2.26 0.36 -1.40
N VAL A 110 -1.56 1.23 -2.12
CA VAL A 110 -0.28 1.79 -1.69
C VAL A 110 -0.36 3.30 -1.62
N SER A 111 0.03 3.86 -0.49
CA SER A 111 0.15 5.30 -0.30
C SER A 111 1.62 5.69 -0.11
N LYS A 112 2.00 6.86 -0.62
CA LYS A 112 3.32 7.45 -0.40
C LYS A 112 3.16 8.86 0.17
N ASP A 113 3.80 9.07 1.31
CA ASP A 113 3.77 10.33 2.03
C ASP A 113 4.94 11.26 1.67
N TYR A 114 4.95 12.44 2.27
CA TYR A 114 6.04 13.42 2.15
C TYR A 114 7.32 13.05 2.92
N ASP A 115 7.28 12.04 3.79
CA ASP A 115 8.47 11.38 4.34
C ASP A 115 9.05 10.35 3.33
N ASN A 116 8.39 10.16 2.19
CA ASN A 116 8.68 9.17 1.16
C ASN A 116 8.59 7.73 1.66
N LYS A 117 7.81 7.49 2.72
CA LYS A 117 7.49 6.15 3.21
C LYS A 117 6.28 5.61 2.46
N PHE A 118 6.29 4.31 2.24
CA PHE A 118 5.15 3.60 1.70
C PHE A 118 4.27 3.10 2.85
N LEU A 119 2.97 3.31 2.73
CA LEU A 119 1.96 2.69 3.56
C LEU A 119 1.17 1.72 2.67
N TRP A 120 1.13 0.46 3.06
CA TRP A 120 0.39 -0.58 2.36
C TRP A 120 -0.88 -0.87 3.13
N ASP A 121 -1.99 -0.93 2.39
CA ASP A 121 -3.29 -1.33 2.89
C ASP A 121 -3.75 -2.53 2.07
N ILE A 122 -3.79 -3.67 2.74
CA ILE A 122 -3.98 -5.01 2.17
C ILE A 122 -4.91 -5.77 3.11
N GLU A 123 -6.00 -6.31 2.56
CA GLU A 123 -6.91 -7.17 3.32
C GLU A 123 -6.40 -8.60 3.35
N VAL A 124 -5.94 -9.02 4.53
CA VAL A 124 -5.37 -10.34 4.78
C VAL A 124 -6.33 -11.20 5.59
N ASP A 125 -6.43 -12.49 5.25
CA ASP A 125 -7.01 -13.52 6.09
C ASP A 125 -5.91 -14.17 6.94
N GLU A 126 -5.72 -13.65 8.15
CA GLU A 126 -4.70 -14.17 9.07
C GLU A 126 -4.99 -15.60 9.53
N SER A 127 -6.26 -16.05 9.51
CA SER A 127 -6.59 -17.43 9.88
C SER A 127 -6.04 -18.40 8.85
N ALA A 128 -6.07 -18.05 7.55
CA ALA A 128 -5.46 -18.83 6.49
C ALA A 128 -3.93 -18.95 6.67
N ILE A 129 -3.28 -17.86 7.08
CA ILE A 129 -1.84 -17.85 7.41
C ILE A 129 -1.55 -18.79 8.57
N VAL A 130 -2.29 -18.67 9.68
CA VAL A 130 -2.11 -19.50 10.87
C VAL A 130 -2.26 -20.99 10.52
N GLN A 131 -3.29 -21.35 9.74
CA GLN A 131 -3.48 -22.73 9.30
C GLN A 131 -2.32 -23.24 8.43
N HIS A 132 -1.80 -22.41 7.54
CA HIS A 132 -0.64 -22.75 6.72
C HIS A 132 0.63 -22.96 7.57
N ILE A 133 0.89 -22.09 8.53
CA ILE A 133 2.02 -22.21 9.47
C ILE A 133 1.90 -23.50 10.28
N LEU A 134 0.72 -23.77 10.87
CA LEU A 134 0.50 -24.98 11.66
C LEU A 134 0.68 -26.26 10.85
N GLY A 135 0.22 -26.27 9.59
CA GLY A 135 0.37 -27.40 8.69
C GLY A 135 1.81 -27.66 8.22
N SER A 136 2.64 -26.62 8.16
CA SER A 136 4.02 -26.71 7.66
C SER A 136 5.09 -26.80 8.75
N ALA A 137 4.80 -26.36 9.98
CA ALA A 137 5.76 -26.27 11.08
C ALA A 137 6.17 -27.64 11.69
N GLY A 138 5.47 -28.73 11.36
CA GLY A 138 5.81 -30.08 11.87
C GLY A 138 5.71 -30.20 13.39
N LEU A 139 4.75 -29.49 14.00
CA LEU A 139 4.58 -29.44 15.45
C LEU A 139 4.08 -30.78 16.02
N PRO A 140 4.45 -31.14 17.27
CA PRO A 140 3.84 -32.25 17.98
C PRO A 140 2.31 -32.09 18.07
N PRO A 141 1.52 -33.18 18.03
CA PRO A 141 0.06 -33.13 18.01
C PRO A 141 -0.56 -32.33 19.17
N GLU A 142 0.07 -32.39 20.34
CA GLU A 142 -0.38 -31.67 21.55
C GLU A 142 -0.27 -30.14 21.39
N ILE A 143 0.82 -29.67 20.78
CA ILE A 143 1.06 -28.25 20.51
C ILE A 143 0.17 -27.77 19.37
N GLN A 144 0.00 -28.59 18.34
CA GLN A 144 -0.85 -28.28 17.20
C GLN A 144 -2.31 -28.11 17.64
N GLN A 145 -2.85 -29.00 18.47
CA GLN A 145 -4.21 -28.90 18.98
C GLN A 145 -4.43 -27.65 19.86
N HIS A 146 -3.40 -27.24 20.61
CA HIS A 146 -3.45 -26.02 21.41
C HIS A 146 -3.47 -24.76 20.53
N ALA A 147 -2.69 -24.78 19.45
CA ALA A 147 -2.50 -23.66 18.54
C ALA A 147 -3.58 -23.53 17.46
N GLU A 148 -4.29 -24.60 17.10
CA GLU A 148 -5.35 -24.65 16.08
C GLU A 148 -6.52 -23.68 16.33
N SER A 149 -6.74 -23.27 17.57
CA SER A 149 -7.80 -22.34 17.92
C SER A 149 -7.40 -20.86 17.81
N ALA A 150 -6.16 -20.55 17.37
CA ALA A 150 -5.73 -19.19 17.10
C ALA A 150 -6.32 -18.70 15.77
N GLN A 151 -6.86 -17.47 15.75
CA GLN A 151 -7.46 -16.87 14.55
C GLN A 151 -6.56 -15.84 13.87
N ASN A 152 -5.47 -15.44 14.53
CA ASN A 152 -4.52 -14.45 14.05
C ASN A 152 -3.10 -14.78 14.53
N CYS A 153 -2.10 -14.15 13.92
CA CYS A 153 -0.69 -14.41 14.22
C CYS A 153 -0.31 -14.03 15.66
N GLY A 154 -0.96 -13.00 16.24
CA GLY A 154 -0.73 -12.57 17.61
C GLY A 154 -1.20 -13.59 18.65
N GLU A 155 -2.40 -14.13 18.47
CA GLU A 155 -2.93 -15.22 19.30
C GLU A 155 -2.09 -16.49 19.19
N LEU A 156 -1.63 -16.82 17.99
CA LEU A 156 -0.75 -17.96 17.77
C LEU A 156 0.54 -17.80 18.57
N ALA A 157 1.19 -16.64 18.48
CA ALA A 157 2.41 -16.34 19.22
C ALA A 157 2.19 -16.42 20.74
N ALA A 158 1.14 -15.78 21.25
CA ALA A 158 0.82 -15.79 22.69
C ALA A 158 0.57 -17.21 23.23
N LYS A 159 -0.10 -18.07 22.45
CA LYS A 159 -0.34 -19.46 22.83
C LYS A 159 0.94 -20.28 22.86
N LEU A 160 1.79 -20.11 21.85
CA LEU A 160 3.07 -20.81 21.79
C LEU A 160 4.03 -20.35 22.90
N GLU A 161 4.01 -19.08 23.29
CA GLU A 161 4.78 -18.55 24.43
C GLU A 161 4.26 -19.03 25.80
N SER A 162 3.00 -19.45 25.88
CA SER A 162 2.37 -19.91 27.13
C SER A 162 2.56 -21.40 27.44
N LEU A 163 3.16 -22.15 26.51
CA LEU A 163 3.53 -23.57 26.65
C LEU A 163 4.88 -23.73 27.37
#